data_AF-A0AAD2CIB3-F1
#
_entry.id   AF-A0AAD2CIB3-F1
#
_cell.length_a   1.000
_cell.length_b   1.000
_cell.length_c   1.000
_cell.angle_alpha   90.00
_cell.angle_beta   90.00
_cell.angle_gamma   90.00
#
_symmetry.space_group_name_H-M   'P 1'
#
loop_
_entity.id
_entity.type
_entity.pdbx_description
1 polymer ?
#
loop_
_entity_poly.entity_id
_entity_poly.type
_entity_poly.pdbx_seq_one_letter_code
_entity_poly.pdbx_strand_id
1 'polypeptide(L)'
;MSKEEKEAAKEEKRERKREHNRRKRLAYRLRRRMKKASPKPSKAKREDWKKEQKESNKEYQKKKKRKQKWKQRKQQKSRCEAKRETKPALSEKEWTKLVEEASDRSDFESLLHVFSQHLYDHTKASGGNQLKCLLKRFRELSTRYHPDKNCGLARYGLIFQALNEARDVVVDQIV
;
A
#
# COMPACT_ATOMS: atom_id res chain seq x y z
N MET A 1 -40.29 7.65 -15.36
CA MET A 1 -40.42 6.85 -14.12
C MET A 1 -41.51 7.44 -13.26
N SER A 2 -42.71 6.86 -13.32
CA SER A 2 -43.88 7.27 -12.53
C SER A 2 -43.67 6.96 -11.05
N LYS A 3 -44.50 7.56 -10.18
CA LYS A 3 -44.46 7.32 -8.73
C LYS A 3 -44.75 5.85 -8.39
N GLU A 4 -45.65 5.23 -9.15
CA GLU A 4 -46.06 3.82 -9.00
C GLU A 4 -44.93 2.86 -9.36
N GLU A 5 -44.17 3.13 -10.43
CA GLU A 5 -43.00 2.32 -10.81
C GLU A 5 -41.90 2.35 -9.72
N LYS A 6 -41.74 3.50 -9.04
CA LYS A 6 -40.78 3.63 -7.94
C LYS A 6 -41.23 2.89 -6.68
N GLU A 7 -42.53 2.80 -6.43
CA GLU A 7 -43.09 2.07 -5.28
C GLU A 7 -43.03 0.55 -5.52
N ALA A 8 -43.41 0.09 -6.71
CA ALA A 8 -43.28 -1.31 -7.12
C ALA A 8 -41.83 -1.80 -7.03
N ALA A 9 -40.85 -1.02 -7.51
CA ALA A 9 -39.43 -1.36 -7.41
C ALA A 9 -38.92 -1.44 -5.95
N LYS A 10 -39.46 -0.61 -5.05
CA LYS A 10 -39.11 -0.65 -3.62
C LYS A 10 -39.71 -1.88 -2.93
N GLU A 11 -40.93 -2.25 -3.30
CA GLU A 11 -41.63 -3.41 -2.77
C GLU A 11 -40.96 -4.72 -3.22
N GLU A 12 -40.64 -4.84 -4.51
CA GLU A 12 -39.90 -5.97 -5.06
C GLU A 12 -38.54 -6.13 -4.36
N LYS A 13 -37.82 -5.02 -4.12
CA LYS A 13 -36.55 -5.04 -3.37
C LYS A 13 -36.72 -5.50 -1.93
N ARG A 14 -37.83 -5.16 -1.26
CA ARG A 14 -38.13 -5.60 0.11
C ARG A 14 -38.45 -7.09 0.13
N GLU A 15 -39.22 -7.58 -0.83
CA GLU A 15 -39.56 -8.98 -0.95
C GLU A 15 -38.33 -9.85 -1.23
N ARG A 16 -37.48 -9.46 -2.19
CA ARG A 16 -36.20 -10.11 -2.47
C ARG A 16 -35.31 -10.19 -1.22
N LYS A 17 -35.26 -9.13 -0.40
CA LYS A 17 -34.52 -9.13 0.88
C LYS A 17 -35.11 -10.12 1.89
N ARG A 18 -36.44 -10.17 2.01
CA ARG A 18 -37.13 -11.11 2.93
C ARG A 18 -36.84 -12.56 2.53
N GLU A 19 -36.94 -12.87 1.24
CA GLU A 19 -36.68 -14.22 0.72
C GLU A 19 -35.21 -14.64 0.89
N HIS A 20 -34.26 -13.73 0.63
CA HIS A 20 -32.85 -13.98 0.89
C HIS A 20 -32.57 -14.31 2.38
N ASN A 21 -33.18 -13.56 3.29
CA ASN A 21 -33.03 -13.79 4.73
C ASN A 21 -33.68 -15.13 5.15
N ARG A 22 -34.82 -15.49 4.58
CA ARG A 22 -35.47 -16.79 4.80
C ARG A 22 -34.54 -17.94 4.39
N ARG A 23 -33.94 -17.87 3.20
CA ARG A 23 -32.97 -18.87 2.71
C ARG A 23 -31.76 -18.98 3.62
N LYS A 24 -31.18 -17.86 4.07
CA LYS A 24 -30.06 -17.86 5.04
C LYS A 24 -30.42 -18.57 6.35
N ARG A 25 -31.60 -18.30 6.90
CA ARG A 25 -32.08 -18.93 8.14
C ARG A 25 -32.27 -20.44 7.95
N LEU A 26 -32.85 -20.87 6.84
CA LEU A 26 -33.02 -22.29 6.51
C LEU A 26 -31.68 -23.00 6.35
N ALA A 27 -30.74 -22.42 5.60
CA ALA A 27 -29.39 -22.96 5.43
C ALA A 27 -28.66 -23.08 6.77
N TYR A 28 -28.78 -22.08 7.65
CA TYR A 28 -28.20 -22.14 9.00
C TYR A 28 -28.79 -23.28 9.84
N ARG A 29 -30.12 -23.45 9.83
CA ARG A 29 -30.80 -24.56 10.53
C ARG A 29 -30.35 -25.93 10.00
N LEU A 30 -30.27 -26.08 8.68
CA LEU A 30 -29.78 -27.31 8.03
C LEU A 30 -28.33 -27.60 8.43
N ARG A 31 -27.41 -26.63 8.36
CA ARG A 31 -26.02 -26.79 8.80
C ARG A 31 -25.92 -27.19 10.27
N ARG A 32 -26.76 -26.64 11.16
CA ARG A 32 -26.79 -27.04 12.57
C ARG A 32 -27.27 -28.47 12.75
N ARG A 33 -28.28 -28.92 12.01
CA ARG A 33 -28.76 -30.31 12.04
C ARG A 33 -27.68 -31.26 11.55
N MET A 34 -27.05 -30.96 10.41
CA MET A 34 -25.93 -31.74 9.88
C MET A 34 -24.77 -31.81 10.87
N LYS A 35 -24.39 -30.70 11.51
CA LYS A 35 -23.32 -30.68 12.53
C LYS A 35 -23.64 -31.52 13.77
N LYS A 36 -24.92 -31.65 14.15
CA LYS A 36 -25.35 -32.53 15.24
C LYS A 36 -25.32 -34.01 14.84
N ALA A 37 -25.62 -34.31 13.57
CA ALA A 37 -25.61 -35.67 13.03
C ALA A 37 -24.20 -36.16 12.69
N SER A 38 -23.24 -35.25 12.46
CA SER A 38 -21.85 -35.62 12.18
C SER A 38 -21.15 -36.17 13.43
N PRO A 39 -20.33 -37.24 13.30
CA PRO A 39 -19.48 -37.71 14.38
C PRO A 39 -18.59 -36.58 14.88
N LYS A 40 -18.45 -36.50 16.22
CA LYS A 40 -17.50 -35.56 16.81
C LYS A 40 -16.10 -35.89 16.30
N PRO A 41 -15.29 -34.90 15.86
CA PRO A 41 -13.93 -35.17 15.39
C PRO A 41 -13.09 -35.81 16.49
N SER A 42 -12.21 -36.73 16.09
CA SER A 42 -11.27 -37.44 16.97
C SER A 42 -10.34 -36.49 17.72
N LYS A 43 -9.74 -36.95 18.82
CA LYS A 43 -8.82 -36.13 19.63
C LYS A 43 -7.66 -35.57 18.78
N ALA A 44 -7.07 -36.38 17.90
CA ALA A 44 -6.02 -35.97 16.97
C ALA A 44 -6.46 -34.80 16.06
N LYS A 45 -7.61 -34.92 15.38
CA LYS A 45 -8.14 -33.84 14.52
C LYS A 45 -8.46 -32.55 15.29
N ARG A 46 -8.80 -32.66 16.58
CA ARG A 46 -9.02 -31.47 17.43
C ARG A 46 -7.72 -30.80 17.84
N GLU A 47 -6.64 -31.55 18.01
CA GLU A 47 -5.32 -31.00 18.33
C GLU A 47 -4.71 -30.31 17.11
N ASP A 48 -4.83 -30.89 15.93
CA ASP A 48 -4.40 -30.26 14.68
C ASP A 48 -5.15 -28.94 14.44
N TRP A 49 -6.47 -28.93 14.63
CA TRP A 49 -7.28 -27.72 14.53
C TRP A 49 -6.90 -26.65 15.56
N LYS A 50 -6.49 -27.06 16.78
CA LYS A 50 -5.97 -26.13 17.79
C LYS A 50 -4.59 -25.56 17.40
N LYS A 51 -3.71 -26.36 16.79
CA LYS A 51 -2.42 -25.88 16.28
C LYS A 51 -2.62 -24.87 15.15
N GLU A 52 -3.48 -25.19 14.20
CA GLU A 52 -3.83 -24.34 13.06
C GLU A 52 -4.45 -23.01 13.53
N GLN A 53 -5.34 -23.04 14.53
CA GLN A 53 -5.86 -21.81 15.14
C GLN A 53 -4.78 -20.96 15.83
N LYS A 54 -3.82 -21.59 16.51
CA LYS A 54 -2.72 -20.87 17.18
C LYS A 54 -1.82 -20.18 16.17
N GLU A 55 -1.53 -20.83 15.05
CA GLU A 55 -0.74 -20.25 13.96
C GLU A 55 -1.48 -19.10 13.28
N SER A 56 -2.75 -19.30 12.94
CA SER A 56 -3.60 -18.26 12.36
C SER A 56 -3.73 -17.03 13.29
N ASN A 57 -3.89 -17.24 14.61
CA ASN A 57 -3.93 -16.14 15.57
C ASN A 57 -2.59 -15.41 15.68
N LYS A 58 -1.46 -16.11 15.62
CA LYS A 58 -0.12 -15.47 15.57
C LYS A 58 0.01 -14.59 14.33
N GLU A 59 -0.43 -15.08 13.17
CA GLU A 59 -0.40 -14.34 11.92
C GLU A 59 -1.30 -13.10 11.97
N TYR A 60 -2.52 -13.25 12.51
CA TYR A 60 -3.45 -12.15 12.71
C TYR A 60 -2.87 -11.07 13.64
N GLN A 61 -2.24 -11.46 14.75
CA GLN A 61 -1.58 -10.51 15.66
C GLN A 61 -0.39 -9.79 15.00
N LYS A 62 0.43 -10.50 14.22
CA LYS A 62 1.52 -9.87 13.42
C LYS A 62 0.96 -8.84 12.44
N LYS A 63 -0.13 -9.17 11.73
CA LYS A 63 -0.80 -8.28 10.78
C LYS A 63 -1.42 -7.05 11.48
N LYS A 64 -2.01 -7.23 12.67
CA LYS A 64 -2.55 -6.13 13.48
C LYS A 64 -1.46 -5.18 13.97
N LYS A 65 -0.33 -5.71 14.49
CA LYS A 65 0.83 -4.90 14.88
C LYS A 65 1.43 -4.11 13.70
N ARG A 66 1.55 -4.73 12.52
CA ARG A 66 1.97 -4.03 11.28
C ARG A 66 1.03 -2.88 10.92
N LYS A 67 -0.30 -3.10 10.95
CA LYS A 67 -1.28 -2.03 10.69
C LYS A 67 -1.21 -0.89 11.71
N GLN A 68 -0.93 -1.18 12.98
CA GLN A 68 -0.85 -0.17 14.02
C GLN A 68 0.42 0.71 13.87
N LYS A 69 1.57 0.09 13.55
CA LYS A 69 2.79 0.83 13.17
C LYS A 69 2.59 1.70 11.94
N TRP A 70 1.86 1.22 10.94
CA TRP A 70 1.53 1.99 9.73
C TRP A 70 0.66 3.22 10.06
N LYS A 71 -0.36 3.07 10.91
CA LYS A 71 -1.20 4.20 11.34
C LYS A 71 -0.41 5.26 12.12
N GLN A 72 0.50 4.85 13.01
CA GLN A 72 1.36 5.76 13.75
C GLN A 72 2.32 6.52 12.82
N ARG A 73 2.93 5.84 11.84
CA ARG A 73 3.75 6.48 10.80
C ARG A 73 2.96 7.49 9.96
N LYS A 74 1.70 7.18 9.60
CA LYS A 74 0.82 8.13 8.87
C LYS A 74 0.53 9.41 9.68
N GLN A 75 0.27 9.29 10.99
CA GLN A 75 0.00 10.45 11.85
C GLN A 75 1.23 11.33 12.10
N GLN A 76 2.44 10.75 12.16
CA GLN A 76 3.68 11.53 12.18
C GLN A 76 3.92 12.24 10.83
N LYS A 77 3.67 11.58 9.70
CA LYS A 77 3.79 12.18 8.35
C LYS A 77 2.86 13.38 8.15
N SER A 78 1.58 13.28 8.54
CA SER A 78 0.62 14.38 8.39
C SER A 78 0.95 15.61 9.23
N ARG A 79 1.66 15.43 10.36
CA ARG A 79 2.11 16.54 11.20
C ARG A 79 3.34 17.25 10.64
N CYS A 80 4.15 16.58 9.82
CA CYS A 80 5.29 17.17 9.10
C CYS A 80 4.89 17.80 7.76
N GLU A 81 3.90 17.26 7.05
CA GLU A 81 3.44 17.80 5.76
C GLU A 81 2.71 19.14 5.88
N ALA A 82 2.03 19.42 7.01
CA ALA A 82 1.37 20.70 7.26
C ALA A 82 2.32 21.91 7.40
N LYS A 83 3.64 21.72 7.32
CA LYS A 83 4.67 22.78 7.39
C LYS A 83 5.44 23.01 6.07
N ARG A 84 5.13 22.29 4.99
CA ARG A 84 5.84 22.47 3.71
C ARG A 84 5.07 23.43 2.81
N GLU A 85 5.47 24.70 2.87
CA GLU A 85 5.19 25.70 1.84
C GLU A 85 5.56 25.12 0.46
N THR A 86 4.62 25.19 -0.48
CA THR A 86 4.77 24.72 -1.86
C THR A 86 5.84 25.53 -2.59
N LYS A 87 7.09 25.04 -2.58
CA LYS A 87 8.16 25.58 -3.42
C LYS A 87 7.95 25.17 -4.89
N PRO A 88 8.33 26.01 -5.87
CA PRO A 88 8.25 25.66 -7.28
C PRO A 88 9.11 24.43 -7.61
N ALA A 89 8.69 23.66 -8.62
CA ALA A 89 9.44 22.52 -9.11
C ALA A 89 10.81 22.97 -9.64
N LEU A 90 11.88 22.33 -9.14
CA LEU A 90 13.25 22.62 -9.54
C LEU A 90 13.49 22.25 -11.01
N SER A 91 14.36 22.99 -11.69
CA SER A 91 14.83 22.56 -13.01
C SER A 91 15.75 21.34 -12.91
N GLU A 92 15.84 20.54 -13.99
CA GLU A 92 16.68 19.32 -14.01
C GLU A 92 18.14 19.61 -13.65
N LYS A 93 18.67 20.77 -14.08
CA LYS A 93 20.04 21.20 -13.82
C LYS A 93 20.28 21.53 -12.34
N GLU A 94 19.34 22.23 -11.72
CA GLU A 94 19.41 22.55 -10.28
C GLU A 94 19.28 21.29 -9.44
N TRP A 95 18.38 20.39 -9.83
CA TRP A 95 18.22 19.11 -9.18
C TRP A 95 19.49 18.26 -9.25
N THR A 96 20.15 18.17 -10.42
CA THR A 96 21.41 17.43 -10.53
C THR A 96 22.52 17.99 -9.65
N LYS A 97 22.61 19.33 -9.51
CA LYS A 97 23.58 19.96 -8.60
C LYS A 97 23.33 19.56 -7.14
N LEU A 98 22.08 19.55 -6.70
CA LEU A 98 21.73 19.10 -5.35
C LEU A 98 22.09 17.64 -5.10
N VAL A 99 21.93 16.77 -6.10
CA VAL A 99 22.35 15.37 -6.01
C VAL A 99 23.87 15.26 -5.91
N GLU A 100 24.60 16.04 -6.70
CA GLU A 100 26.08 16.07 -6.66
C GLU A 100 26.59 16.60 -5.31
N GLU A 101 26.05 17.72 -4.82
CA GLU A 101 26.42 18.30 -3.52
C GLU A 101 26.12 17.35 -2.35
N ALA A 102 24.96 16.67 -2.37
CA ALA A 102 24.60 15.70 -1.35
C ALA A 102 25.45 14.41 -1.45
N SER A 103 25.81 14.02 -2.67
CA SER A 103 26.72 12.90 -2.95
C SER A 103 28.12 13.18 -2.43
N ASP A 104 28.66 14.37 -2.67
CA ASP A 104 30.00 14.76 -2.22
C ASP A 104 30.09 14.80 -0.69
N ARG A 105 28.98 15.13 -0.01
CA ARG A 105 28.85 15.07 1.45
C ARG A 105 28.50 13.67 1.99
N SER A 106 28.24 12.70 1.11
CA SER A 106 27.74 11.36 1.49
C SER A 106 26.50 11.42 2.39
N ASP A 107 25.63 12.40 2.19
CA ASP A 107 24.42 12.62 2.99
C ASP A 107 23.23 11.85 2.40
N PHE A 108 22.96 10.69 2.98
CA PHE A 108 21.87 9.82 2.57
C PHE A 108 20.49 10.47 2.69
N GLU A 109 20.21 11.18 3.78
CA GLU A 109 18.89 11.76 4.04
C GLU A 109 18.59 12.89 3.04
N SER A 110 19.60 13.71 2.73
CA SER A 110 19.49 14.72 1.68
C SER A 110 19.26 14.09 0.31
N LEU A 111 20.01 13.04 -0.06
CA LEU A 111 19.80 12.30 -1.31
C LEU A 111 18.38 11.73 -1.38
N LEU A 112 17.93 11.05 -0.32
CA LEU A 112 16.59 10.48 -0.23
C LEU A 112 15.51 11.54 -0.42
N HIS A 113 15.67 12.70 0.23
CA HIS A 113 14.71 13.80 0.10
C HIS A 113 14.67 14.36 -1.33
N VAL A 114 15.84 14.62 -1.92
CA VAL A 114 16.00 15.18 -3.27
C VAL A 114 15.45 14.23 -4.34
N PHE A 115 15.71 12.92 -4.21
CA PHE A 115 15.14 11.91 -5.11
C PHE A 115 13.62 11.78 -4.93
N SER A 116 13.13 11.72 -3.70
CA SER A 116 11.69 11.55 -3.42
C SER A 116 10.88 12.72 -3.97
N GLN A 117 11.38 13.95 -3.78
CA GLN A 117 10.71 15.14 -4.26
C GLN A 117 10.67 15.19 -5.80
N HIS A 118 11.79 14.91 -6.47
CA HIS A 118 11.84 14.88 -7.93
C HIS A 118 10.96 13.82 -8.55
N LEU A 119 10.96 12.62 -7.98
CA LEU A 119 10.09 11.53 -8.43
C LEU A 119 8.62 11.89 -8.24
N TYR A 120 8.25 12.52 -7.11
CA TYR A 120 6.89 12.96 -6.85
C TYR A 120 6.46 14.08 -7.82
N ASP A 121 7.27 15.11 -8.01
CA ASP A 121 6.98 16.23 -8.90
C ASP A 121 6.82 15.75 -10.36
N HIS A 122 7.68 14.83 -10.79
CA HIS A 122 7.57 14.20 -12.11
C HIS A 122 6.26 13.42 -12.29
N THR A 123 5.74 12.81 -11.22
CA THR A 123 4.44 12.11 -11.29
C THR A 123 3.26 13.07 -11.33
N LYS A 124 3.38 14.25 -10.71
CA LYS A 124 2.35 15.30 -10.75
C LYS A 124 2.32 16.04 -12.08
N ALA A 125 3.48 16.30 -12.68
CA ALA A 125 3.59 16.94 -13.97
C ALA A 125 3.04 16.06 -15.12
N SER A 126 3.05 14.74 -14.94
CA SER A 126 2.59 13.81 -15.96
C SER A 126 1.09 13.53 -15.80
N GLY A 127 0.24 14.09 -16.69
CA GLY A 127 -1.22 13.95 -16.66
C GLY A 127 -1.79 12.54 -16.93
N GLY A 128 -0.99 11.48 -16.74
CA GLY A 128 -1.35 10.09 -17.00
C GLY A 128 -1.29 9.21 -15.76
N ASN A 129 -1.09 7.90 -15.95
CA ASN A 129 -0.93 6.95 -14.85
C ASN A 129 0.33 7.26 -14.05
N GLN A 130 0.15 7.84 -12.86
CA GLN A 130 1.22 8.29 -11.97
C GLN A 130 2.24 7.18 -11.66
N LEU A 131 1.77 5.95 -11.41
CA LEU A 131 2.67 4.82 -11.15
C LEU A 131 3.52 4.46 -12.37
N LYS A 132 2.94 4.50 -13.58
CA LYS A 132 3.69 4.27 -14.82
C LYS A 132 4.75 5.36 -15.04
N CYS A 133 4.41 6.62 -14.77
CA CYS A 133 5.32 7.75 -14.91
C CYS A 133 6.45 7.69 -13.87
N LEU A 134 6.13 7.32 -12.63
CA LEU A 134 7.11 7.06 -11.57
C LEU A 134 8.12 5.99 -12.01
N LEU A 135 7.63 4.82 -12.41
CA LEU A 135 8.48 3.69 -12.77
C LEU A 135 9.35 3.99 -13.99
N LYS A 136 8.83 4.74 -14.98
CA LYS A 136 9.63 5.20 -16.11
C LYS A 136 10.78 6.08 -15.65
N ARG A 137 10.48 7.11 -14.85
CA ARG A 137 11.50 8.05 -14.36
C ARG A 137 12.53 7.36 -13.47
N PHE A 138 12.08 6.47 -12.59
CA PHE A 138 12.96 5.65 -11.77
C PHE A 138 13.92 4.80 -12.60
N ARG A 139 13.46 4.18 -13.70
CA ARG A 139 14.34 3.39 -14.59
C ARG A 139 15.41 4.24 -15.26
N GLU A 140 15.06 5.45 -15.70
CA GLU A 140 16.01 6.42 -16.27
C GLU A 140 17.11 6.75 -15.25
N LEU A 141 16.73 7.14 -14.03
CA LEU A 141 17.67 7.48 -12.96
C LEU A 141 18.49 6.27 -12.50
N SER A 142 17.88 5.08 -12.41
CA SER A 142 18.56 3.85 -12.03
C SER A 142 19.66 3.50 -13.02
N THR A 143 19.38 3.70 -14.31
CA THR A 143 20.37 3.47 -15.36
C THR A 143 21.53 4.47 -15.26
N ARG A 144 21.24 5.72 -14.91
CA ARG A 144 22.25 6.78 -14.76
C ARG A 144 23.17 6.56 -13.55
N TYR A 145 22.59 6.19 -12.41
CA TYR A 145 23.31 6.07 -11.14
C TYR A 145 23.66 4.63 -10.77
N HIS A 146 23.55 3.67 -11.70
CA HIS A 146 23.87 2.27 -11.41
C HIS A 146 25.35 2.15 -10.99
N PRO A 147 25.66 1.45 -9.89
CA PRO A 147 27.04 1.26 -9.44
C PRO A 147 27.93 0.62 -10.51
N ASP A 148 27.43 -0.42 -11.20
CA ASP A 148 28.16 -1.13 -12.26
C ASP A 148 28.49 -0.28 -13.49
N LYS A 149 27.81 0.85 -13.69
CA LYS A 149 28.14 1.77 -14.81
C LYS A 149 29.12 2.85 -14.39
N ASN A 150 29.27 3.06 -13.08
CA ASN A 150 30.11 4.09 -12.48
C ASN A 150 31.21 3.43 -11.62
N CYS A 151 31.69 2.26 -12.06
CA CYS A 151 32.66 1.42 -11.35
C CYS A 151 33.82 2.27 -10.80
N GLY A 152 34.07 2.15 -9.49
CA GLY A 152 35.21 2.80 -8.82
C GLY A 152 34.83 3.96 -7.88
N LEU A 153 33.56 4.36 -7.82
CA LEU A 153 33.13 5.48 -6.98
C LEU A 153 32.06 5.03 -5.98
N ALA A 154 32.49 4.77 -4.73
CA ALA A 154 31.63 4.28 -3.63
C ALA A 154 30.36 5.13 -3.43
N ARG A 155 30.42 6.43 -3.76
CA ARG A 155 29.29 7.36 -3.74
C ARG A 155 28.08 6.89 -4.55
N TYR A 156 28.28 6.19 -5.67
CA TYR A 156 27.16 5.70 -6.50
C TYR A 156 26.40 4.55 -5.83
N GLY A 157 27.03 3.78 -4.93
CA GLY A 157 26.32 2.82 -4.10
C GLY A 157 25.29 3.51 -3.20
N LEU A 158 25.70 4.59 -2.54
CA LEU A 158 24.83 5.39 -1.67
C LEU A 158 23.71 6.09 -2.46
N ILE A 159 24.06 6.72 -3.59
CA ILE A 159 23.09 7.37 -4.48
C ILE A 159 22.03 6.36 -4.96
N PHE A 160 22.47 5.18 -5.40
CA PHE A 160 21.56 4.15 -5.91
C PHE A 160 20.67 3.57 -4.81
N GLN A 161 21.19 3.39 -3.60
CA GLN A 161 20.39 3.01 -2.45
C GLN A 161 19.32 4.07 -2.14
N ALA A 162 19.70 5.35 -2.08
CA ALA A 162 18.79 6.45 -1.82
C ALA A 162 17.68 6.55 -2.88
N LEU A 163 18.01 6.31 -4.16
CA LEU A 163 17.04 6.27 -5.25
C LEU A 163 16.03 5.12 -5.10
N ASN A 164 16.47 3.94 -4.67
CA ASN A 164 15.58 2.80 -4.41
C ASN A 164 14.62 3.08 -3.24
N GLU A 165 15.13 3.64 -2.14
CA GLU A 165 14.29 4.01 -1.00
C GLU A 165 13.33 5.15 -1.35
N ALA A 166 13.77 6.13 -2.15
CA ALA A 166 12.91 7.20 -2.65
C ALA A 166 11.75 6.67 -3.51
N ARG A 167 12.02 5.69 -4.37
CA ARG A 167 10.97 5.02 -5.15
C ARG A 167 9.89 4.46 -4.24
N ASP A 168 10.28 3.69 -3.22
CA ASP A 168 9.32 3.06 -2.31
C ASP A 168 8.52 4.10 -1.53
N VAL A 169 9.15 5.19 -1.10
CA VAL A 169 8.49 6.33 -0.44
C VAL A 169 7.43 6.97 -1.34
N VAL A 170 7.73 7.17 -2.64
CA VAL A 170 6.80 7.81 -3.57
C VAL A 170 5.71 6.85 -4.06
N VAL A 171 6.02 5.55 -4.23
CA VAL A 171 4.99 4.52 -4.48
C VAL A 171 3.96 4.53 -3.35
N ASP A 172 4.41 4.56 -2.09
CA ASP A 172 3.55 4.65 -0.90
C ASP A 172 2.72 5.95 -0.81
N GLN A 173 3.09 6.99 -1.55
CA GLN A 173 2.34 8.26 -1.62
C GLN A 173 1.29 8.26 -2.74
N ILE A 174 1.52 7.49 -3.82
CA ILE A 174 0.64 7.41 -4.99
C ILE A 174 -0.44 6.33 -4.81
N VAL A 175 -0.14 5.23 -4.10
CA VAL A 175 -1.03 4.08 -3.84
C VAL A 175 -1.82 4.25 -2.55
#